data_AF-A0A7J2PPC4-F1
#
_entry.id   AF-A0A7J2PPC4-F1
#
_cell.length_a   1.000
_cell.length_b   1.000
_cell.length_c   1.000
_cell.angle_alpha   90.00
_cell.angle_beta   90.00
_cell.angle_gamma   90.00
#
_symmetry.space_group_name_H-M   'P 1'
#
loop_
_entity.id
_entity.type
_entity.pdbx_description
1 polymer ?
#
loop_
_entity_poly.entity_id
_entity_poly.type
_entity_poly.pdbx_seq_one_letter_code
_entity_poly.pdbx_strand_id
1 'polypeptide(L)'
;MSHRYHMMVHNDSKINSTIRCSICRAEIVDRSHIYQEKQNFGVICGDCIEKFTEEDLKIIPSLFIAYRGYFGMIDRGLYNAEKYIGELVEELDESGESLDMEQINLKMVHNALLYGLTPQEYRDMLALYSQ
;
A
#
# COMPACT_ATOMS: atom_id res chain seq x y z
N MET A 1 12.73 30.01 -4.30
CA MET A 1 11.66 30.74 -3.60
C MET A 1 10.93 29.73 -2.72
N SER A 2 11.15 29.80 -1.40
CA SER A 2 10.67 28.81 -0.43
C SER A 2 9.34 29.28 0.16
N HIS A 3 8.24 28.57 -0.11
CA HIS A 3 6.94 28.85 0.52
C HIS A 3 6.80 27.99 1.78
N ARG A 4 7.13 28.58 2.94
CA ARG A 4 6.75 28.04 4.25
C ARG A 4 5.28 28.34 4.50
N TYR A 5 4.44 27.33 4.50
CA TYR A 5 3.07 27.48 5.00
C TYR A 5 3.07 27.35 6.52
N HIS A 6 2.86 28.47 7.21
CA HIS A 6 2.49 28.49 8.62
C HIS A 6 1.01 28.12 8.75
N MET A 7 0.72 26.91 9.21
CA MET A 7 -0.65 26.53 9.60
C MET A 7 -0.98 27.16 10.95
N MET A 8 -2.05 27.96 10.99
CA MET A 8 -2.70 28.38 12.23
C MET A 8 -3.44 27.18 12.83
N VAL A 9 -3.02 26.74 14.02
CA VAL A 9 -3.69 25.66 14.77
C VAL A 9 -4.82 26.28 15.58
N HIS A 10 -6.07 26.09 15.12
CA HIS A 10 -7.24 26.37 15.94
C HIS A 10 -7.30 25.37 17.11
N ASN A 11 -7.54 25.91 18.30
CA ASN A 11 -7.46 25.23 19.58
C ASN A 11 -8.76 24.45 19.85
N ASP A 12 -8.87 23.23 19.32
CA ASP A 12 -9.92 22.28 19.69
C ASP A 12 -9.39 21.29 20.72
N SER A 13 -9.95 21.38 21.92
CA SER A 13 -9.60 20.50 23.03
C SER A 13 -10.13 19.08 22.78
N LYS A 14 -9.19 18.12 22.81
CA LYS A 14 -9.40 16.66 22.97
C LYS A 14 -10.15 15.93 21.85
N ILE A 15 -9.53 15.88 20.67
CA ILE A 15 -9.44 14.60 19.95
C ILE A 15 -7.98 14.20 19.99
N ASN A 16 -7.56 13.52 21.06
CA ASN A 16 -6.25 12.87 21.11
C ASN A 16 -6.33 11.56 20.32
N SER A 17 -6.86 11.62 19.09
CA SER A 17 -6.90 10.45 18.23
C SER A 17 -5.49 10.15 17.79
N THR A 18 -5.07 8.94 18.09
CA THR A 18 -3.83 8.39 17.59
C THR A 18 -3.87 8.43 16.07
N ILE A 19 -3.01 9.25 15.45
CA ILE A 19 -2.86 9.27 13.99
C ILE A 19 -2.13 7.98 13.62
N ARG A 20 -2.69 7.22 12.67
CA ARG A 20 -2.08 5.98 12.19
C ARG A 20 -1.71 6.13 10.72
N CYS A 21 -0.57 5.56 10.35
CA CYS A 21 -0.12 5.53 8.97
C CYS A 21 -1.13 4.82 8.07
N SER A 22 -1.51 5.42 6.94
CA SER A 22 -2.44 4.84 5.97
C SER A 22 -1.89 3.61 5.25
N ILE A 23 -0.56 3.42 5.27
CA ILE A 23 0.13 2.27 4.65
C ILE A 23 0.33 1.14 5.66
N CYS A 24 1.06 1.39 6.76
CA CYS A 24 1.46 0.36 7.73
C CYS A 24 0.60 0.31 9.01
N ARG A 25 -0.33 1.26 9.20
CA ARG A 25 -1.18 1.42 10.40
C ARG A 25 -0.46 1.60 11.72
N ALA A 26 0.87 1.67 11.73
CA ALA A 26 1.65 2.07 12.89
C ALA A 26 1.19 3.45 13.39
N GLU A 27 1.19 3.62 14.71
CA GLU A 27 0.97 4.90 15.35
C GLU A 27 2.07 5.88 14.94
N ILE A 28 1.67 7.06 14.46
CA ILE A 28 2.58 8.13 14.12
C ILE A 28 2.87 8.93 15.39
N VAL A 29 3.96 8.57 16.05
CA VAL A 29 4.46 9.28 17.24
C VAL A 29 5.21 10.55 16.83
N ASP A 30 6.05 10.47 15.78
CA ASP A 30 6.75 11.61 15.22
C ASP A 30 5.97 12.24 14.05
N ARG A 31 5.52 13.49 14.25
CA ARG A 31 4.74 14.26 13.27
C ARG A 31 5.60 15.22 12.44
N SER A 32 6.90 15.27 12.68
CA SER A 32 7.81 16.17 11.94
C SER A 32 8.07 15.69 10.51
N HIS A 33 7.95 14.38 10.27
CA HIS A 33 8.18 13.73 8.97
C HIS A 33 6.97 12.89 8.58
N ILE A 34 5.92 13.57 8.08
CA ILE A 34 4.72 12.93 7.56
C ILE A 34 4.39 13.46 6.16
N TYR A 35 3.78 12.59 5.36
CA TYR A 35 3.23 12.93 4.06
C TYR A 35 1.72 12.77 4.14
N GLN A 36 0.97 13.76 3.63
CA GLN A 36 -0.47 13.65 3.52
C GLN A 36 -0.86 13.60 2.03
N GLU A 37 -1.50 12.51 1.63
CA GLU A 37 -1.97 12.34 0.26
C GLU A 37 -3.17 13.27 -0.01
N LYS A 38 -3.16 13.94 -1.16
CA LYS A 38 -4.16 14.96 -1.50
C LYS A 38 -5.51 14.35 -1.86
N GLN A 39 -5.53 13.15 -2.44
CA GLN A 39 -6.73 12.55 -3.00
C GLN A 39 -7.60 11.84 -1.96
N ASN A 40 -6.98 11.19 -0.97
CA ASN A 40 -7.68 10.40 0.04
C ASN A 40 -7.43 10.87 1.49
N PHE A 41 -6.66 11.95 1.67
CA PHE A 41 -6.29 12.54 2.96
C PHE A 41 -5.56 11.60 3.93
N GLY A 42 -5.09 10.46 3.43
CA GLY A 42 -4.31 9.50 4.21
C GLY A 42 -2.99 10.10 4.67
N VAL A 43 -2.60 9.80 5.91
CA VAL A 43 -1.35 10.28 6.51
C VAL A 43 -0.34 9.13 6.48
N ILE A 44 0.86 9.38 5.97
CA ILE A 44 1.91 8.38 5.79
C ILE A 44 3.10 8.75 6.69
N CYS A 45 3.63 7.77 7.43
CA CYS A 45 4.78 7.97 8.34
C CYS A 45 6.11 8.06 7.58
N GLY A 46 7.13 8.64 8.24
CA GLY A 46 8.51 8.75 7.74
C GLY A 46 9.07 7.44 7.19
N ASP A 47 8.93 6.34 7.93
CA ASP A 47 9.45 5.04 7.51
C ASP A 47 8.87 4.57 6.16
N CYS A 48 7.59 4.84 5.91
CA CYS A 48 6.97 4.52 4.63
C CYS A 48 7.40 5.49 3.53
N ILE A 49 7.62 6.77 3.85
CA ILE A 49 8.12 7.76 2.89
C ILE A 49 9.53 7.38 2.41
N GLU A 50 10.39 6.87 3.30
CA GLU A 50 11.73 6.42 2.93
C GLU A 50 11.73 5.12 2.11
N LYS A 51 10.70 4.28 2.30
CA LYS A 51 10.61 2.97 1.65
C LYS A 51 10.00 3.00 0.25
N PHE A 52 9.17 3.99 -0.07
CA PHE A 52 8.36 4.03 -1.29
C PHE A 52 8.67 5.25 -2.14
N THR A 53 8.57 5.11 -3.46
CA THR A 53 8.65 6.27 -4.36
C THR A 53 7.41 7.15 -4.23
N GLU A 54 7.48 8.42 -4.65
CA GLU A 54 6.31 9.31 -4.64
C GLU A 54 5.12 8.77 -5.46
N GLU A 55 5.39 7.98 -6.51
CA GLU A 55 4.35 7.34 -7.31
C GLU A 55 3.70 6.17 -6.55
N ASP A 56 4.51 5.33 -5.91
CA ASP A 56 4.02 4.24 -5.05
C ASP A 56 3.14 4.79 -3.90
N LEU A 57 3.53 5.92 -3.31
CA LEU A 57 2.78 6.57 -2.22
C LEU A 57 1.37 7.02 -2.64
N LYS A 58 1.09 7.22 -3.94
CA LYS A 58 -0.25 7.55 -4.45
C LYS A 58 -1.10 6.31 -4.69
N ILE A 59 -0.47 5.26 -5.24
CA ILE A 59 -1.14 4.05 -5.70
C ILE A 59 -1.44 3.12 -4.52
N ILE A 60 -0.47 2.89 -3.64
CA ILE A 60 -0.57 1.92 -2.54
C ILE A 60 -1.75 2.22 -1.60
N PRO A 61 -1.95 3.46 -1.10
CA PRO A 61 -3.09 3.75 -0.23
C PRO A 61 -4.43 3.52 -0.93
N SER A 62 -4.51 3.84 -2.22
CA SER A 62 -5.73 3.67 -3.02
C SER A 62 -6.08 2.18 -3.19
N LEU A 63 -5.07 1.32 -3.42
CA LEU A 63 -5.23 -0.14 -3.44
C LEU A 63 -5.69 -0.68 -2.09
N PHE A 64 -5.11 -0.21 -1.00
CA PHE A 64 -5.50 -0.65 0.34
C PHE A 64 -6.89 -0.20 0.76
N ILE A 65 -7.34 0.97 0.32
CA ILE A 65 -8.73 1.41 0.52
C ILE A 65 -9.69 0.49 -0.26
N ALA A 66 -9.37 0.16 -1.52
CA ALA A 66 -10.22 -0.67 -2.37
C ALA A 66 -10.37 -2.11 -1.82
N TYR A 67 -9.29 -2.68 -1.29
CA TYR A 67 -9.25 -4.10 -0.86
C TYR A 67 -9.19 -4.32 0.65
N ARG A 68 -9.30 -3.25 1.47
CA ARG A 68 -9.22 -3.27 2.94
C ARG A 68 -7.96 -3.95 3.53
N GLY A 69 -6.83 -3.87 2.82
CA GLY A 69 -5.55 -4.46 3.24
C GLY A 69 -4.55 -3.45 3.82
N TYR A 70 -3.40 -3.92 4.33
CA TYR A 70 -2.27 -3.09 4.77
C TYR A 70 -0.93 -3.67 4.32
N PHE A 71 0.07 -2.80 4.19
CA PHE A 71 1.40 -3.23 3.79
C PHE A 71 2.06 -4.06 4.89
N GLY A 72 2.56 -5.24 4.52
CA GLY A 72 3.28 -6.13 5.46
C GLY A 72 2.41 -6.63 6.61
N MET A 73 1.09 -6.69 6.42
CA MET A 73 0.17 -7.29 7.39
C MET A 73 0.43 -8.79 7.58
N ILE A 74 0.91 -9.45 6.53
CA ILE A 74 1.24 -10.87 6.52
C ILE A 74 2.77 -11.01 6.53
N ASP A 75 3.26 -12.01 7.25
CA ASP A 75 4.69 -12.31 7.31
C ASP A 75 5.25 -12.57 5.90
N ARG A 76 6.24 -11.77 5.50
CA ARG A 76 6.90 -11.86 4.19
C ARG A 76 7.44 -13.26 3.89
N GLY A 77 7.91 -14.00 4.89
CA GLY A 77 8.43 -15.36 4.74
C GLY A 77 7.37 -16.38 4.32
N LEU A 78 6.09 -16.03 4.42
CA LEU A 78 4.97 -16.84 3.95
C LEU A 78 4.56 -16.53 2.50
N TYR A 79 5.17 -15.53 1.87
CA TYR A 79 4.84 -15.16 0.50
C TYR A 79 5.23 -16.26 -0.48
N ASN A 80 4.27 -16.72 -1.28
CA ASN A 80 4.49 -17.71 -2.33
C ASN A 80 3.68 -17.32 -3.57
N ALA A 81 4.37 -16.79 -4.58
CA ALA A 81 3.76 -16.33 -5.82
C ALA A 81 3.08 -17.48 -6.60
N GLU A 82 3.72 -18.65 -6.69
CA GLU A 82 3.19 -19.80 -7.42
C GLU A 82 1.88 -20.30 -6.81
N LYS A 83 1.84 -20.41 -5.47
CA LYS A 83 0.63 -20.80 -4.75
C LYS A 83 -0.51 -19.83 -5.02
N TYR A 84 -0.24 -18.53 -4.93
CA TYR A 84 -1.27 -17.51 -5.15
C TYR A 84 -1.75 -17.48 -6.60
N ILE A 85 -0.86 -17.68 -7.58
CA ILE A 85 -1.23 -17.83 -8.99
C ILE A 85 -2.13 -19.07 -9.17
N GLY A 86 -1.82 -20.18 -8.51
CA GLY A 86 -2.68 -21.37 -8.51
C GLY A 86 -4.09 -21.08 -8.00
N GLU A 87 -4.20 -20.42 -6.84
CA GLU A 87 -5.49 -19.99 -6.26
C GLU A 87 -6.27 -19.07 -7.22
N LEU A 88 -5.58 -18.15 -7.91
CA LEU A 88 -6.21 -17.28 -8.92
C LEU A 88 -6.73 -18.06 -10.13
N VAL A 89 -5.98 -19.05 -10.62
CA VAL A 89 -6.40 -19.90 -11.74
C VAL A 89 -7.64 -20.71 -11.37
N GLU A 90 -7.69 -21.26 -10.15
CA GLU A 90 -8.86 -21.97 -9.64
C GLU A 90 -10.09 -21.05 -9.56
N GLU A 91 -9.95 -19.83 -9.02
CA GLU A 91 -11.05 -18.82 -9.01
C GLU A 91 -11.57 -18.52 -10.43
N LEU A 92 -10.66 -18.43 -11.40
CA LEU A 92 -11.00 -18.14 -12.79
C LEU A 92 -11.75 -19.29 -13.44
N ASP A 93 -11.30 -20.53 -13.26
CA ASP A 93 -11.95 -21.73 -13.76
C ASP A 93 -13.37 -21.88 -13.17
N GLU A 94 -13.57 -21.53 -11.89
CA GLU A 94 -14.87 -21.57 -11.22
C GLU A 94 -15.83 -20.46 -11.68
N SER A 95 -15.31 -19.27 -12.02
CA SER A 95 -16.14 -18.12 -12.41
C SER A 95 -16.77 -18.26 -13.80
N GLY A 96 -16.16 -19.02 -14.70
CA GLY A 96 -16.57 -19.11 -16.11
C GLY A 96 -16.51 -17.78 -16.88
N GLU A 97 -15.87 -16.75 -16.30
CA GLU A 97 -15.75 -15.41 -16.88
C GLU A 97 -14.52 -15.29 -17.80
N SER A 98 -14.58 -14.34 -18.73
CA SER A 98 -13.41 -13.97 -19.53
C SER A 98 -12.34 -13.33 -18.65
N LEU A 99 -11.07 -13.73 -18.83
CA LEU A 99 -9.91 -13.19 -18.11
C LEU A 99 -9.85 -11.66 -18.20
N ASP A 100 -10.19 -10.97 -17.11
CA ASP A 100 -9.85 -9.57 -16.91
C ASP A 100 -8.42 -9.47 -16.37
N MET A 101 -7.47 -9.31 -17.29
CA MET A 101 -6.05 -9.21 -16.98
C MET A 101 -5.72 -8.02 -16.06
N GLU A 102 -6.49 -6.93 -16.12
CA GLU A 102 -6.28 -5.77 -15.27
C GLU A 102 -6.63 -6.09 -13.81
N GLN A 103 -7.76 -6.76 -13.58
CA GLN A 103 -8.14 -7.23 -12.25
C GLN A 103 -7.17 -8.25 -11.68
N ILE A 104 -6.67 -9.18 -12.50
CA ILE A 104 -5.68 -10.17 -12.06
C ILE A 104 -4.39 -9.48 -11.63
N ASN A 105 -3.87 -8.56 -12.46
CA ASN A 105 -2.68 -7.78 -12.13
C ASN A 105 -2.87 -7.00 -10.82
N LEU A 106 -4.05 -6.42 -10.63
CA LEU A 106 -4.39 -5.66 -9.42
C LEU A 106 -4.40 -6.55 -8.17
N LYS A 107 -5.02 -7.73 -8.25
CA LYS A 107 -5.04 -8.75 -7.18
C LYS A 107 -3.63 -9.21 -6.83
N MET A 108 -2.79 -9.50 -7.83
CA MET A 108 -1.41 -9.95 -7.62
C MET A 108 -0.54 -8.88 -6.95
N VAL A 109 -0.62 -7.63 -7.41
CA VAL A 109 0.10 -6.51 -6.78
C VAL A 109 -0.41 -6.28 -5.35
N HIS A 110 -1.73 -6.31 -5.14
CA HIS A 110 -2.31 -6.18 -3.81
C HIS A 110 -1.79 -7.27 -2.85
N ASN A 111 -1.78 -8.53 -3.29
CA ASN A 111 -1.26 -9.65 -2.50
C ASN A 111 0.23 -9.44 -2.15
N ALA A 112 1.07 -9.09 -3.12
CA ALA A 112 2.49 -8.80 -2.84
C ALA A 112 2.67 -7.71 -1.78
N LEU A 113 1.89 -6.62 -1.87
CA LEU A 113 1.90 -5.54 -0.89
C LEU A 113 1.47 -6.01 0.51
N LEU A 114 0.48 -6.90 0.63
CA LEU A 114 0.04 -7.46 1.91
C LEU A 114 1.16 -8.19 2.66
N TYR A 115 2.03 -8.88 1.93
CA TYR A 115 3.21 -9.57 2.47
C TYR A 115 4.44 -8.67 2.61
N GLY A 116 4.30 -7.37 2.34
CA GLY A 116 5.37 -6.40 2.56
C GLY A 116 6.41 -6.34 1.44
N LEU A 117 6.08 -6.81 0.23
CA LEU A 117 6.88 -6.57 -0.98
C LEU A 117 6.55 -5.19 -1.54
N THR A 118 7.57 -4.37 -1.75
CA THR A 118 7.42 -3.11 -2.46
C THR A 118 7.11 -3.35 -3.95
N PRO A 119 6.52 -2.37 -4.66
CA PRO A 119 6.27 -2.49 -6.10
C PRO A 119 7.55 -2.79 -6.90
N GLN A 120 8.70 -2.23 -6.51
CA GLN A 120 9.97 -2.53 -7.16
C GLN A 120 10.39 -3.99 -6.92
N GLU A 121 10.38 -4.47 -5.68
CA GLU A 121 10.72 -5.86 -5.36
C GLU A 121 9.79 -6.85 -6.08
N TYR A 122 8.51 -6.52 -6.20
CA TYR A 122 7.54 -7.34 -6.92
C TYR A 122 7.83 -7.38 -8.43
N ARG A 123 8.16 -6.24 -9.05
CA ARG A 123 8.59 -6.19 -10.46
C ARG A 123 9.86 -6.99 -10.70
N ASP A 124 10.86 -6.84 -9.83
CA ASP A 124 12.13 -7.56 -9.92
C ASP A 124 11.90 -9.08 -9.81
N MET A 125 10.99 -9.50 -8.93
CA MET A 125 10.58 -10.89 -8.81
C MET A 125 9.91 -11.41 -10.10
N LEU A 126 8.95 -10.67 -10.67
CA LEU A 126 8.29 -11.07 -11.92
C LEU A 126 9.27 -11.23 -13.08
N ALA A 127 10.31 -10.39 -13.13
CA ALA A 127 11.36 -10.46 -14.15
C ALA A 127 12.21 -11.75 -14.07
N LEU A 128 12.21 -12.45 -12.93
CA LEU A 128 12.88 -13.75 -12.79
C LEU A 128 12.06 -14.90 -13.39
N TYR A 129 10.73 -14.76 -13.45
CA TYR A 129 9.81 -15.76 -13.99
C TYR A 129 9.56 -15.63 -15.50
N SER A 130 10.03 -14.54 -16.12
CA SER A 130 9.87 -14.26 -17.55
C SER A 130 11.06 -14.70 -18.41
N GLN A 131 12.01 -15.46 -17.84
CA GLN A 131 13.13 -16.11 -18.53
C GLN A 131 12.88 -17.59 -18.74
#